data_AF-A0A210VS16-F1
#
_entry.id   AF-A0A210VS16-F1
#
_cell.length_a   1.000
_cell.length_b   1.000
_cell.length_c   1.000
_cell.angle_alpha   90.00
_cell.angle_beta   90.00
_cell.angle_gamma   90.00
#
_symmetry.space_group_name_H-M   'P 1'
#
loop_
_entity.id
_entity.type
_entity.pdbx_description
1 polymer ?
#
loop_
_entity_poly.entity_id
_entity_poly.type
_entity_poly.pdbx_seq_one_letter_code
_entity_poly.pdbx_strand_id
1 'polypeptide(L)'
;MLGRTTLMALTPGTPLFEQQLLSGLALQLEPGQRALAIAIREQMAAGHHVRPGDFVDVYFTLDGKSDQAPVDAQTRLLLARSRVLAYGSGSVERPPMSAVQRQAQQDKESAGSSLRRASAADQTGQRPENVQSAVLAVPLDDVERLTLAEKFGQLTLALRNPDDLSVPDPKLFAALPGALQPVAGRLRKDQALEGADRAFAGLRMQDLATGADARNIRKPAAQPMTAFAPAVRPPPQRAPRERTVELHNGAAVQMVNY
;
A
#
# COMPACT_ATOMS: atom_id res chain seq x y z
N MET A 1 -21.87 11.98 28.06
CA MET A 1 -21.21 13.09 27.34
C MET A 1 -19.72 12.85 27.06
N LEU A 2 -19.13 11.69 27.44
CA LEU A 2 -17.73 11.40 27.13
C LEU A 2 -17.49 11.35 25.62
N GLY A 3 -16.39 11.96 25.16
CA GLY A 3 -15.95 11.95 23.75
C GLY A 3 -16.65 12.94 22.83
N ARG A 4 -17.34 13.97 23.37
CA ARG A 4 -17.96 15.03 22.59
C ARG A 4 -17.40 16.39 23.01
N THR A 5 -17.17 17.29 22.05
CA THR A 5 -16.70 18.67 22.31
C THR A 5 -17.74 19.69 21.87
N THR A 6 -17.72 20.90 22.40
CA THR A 6 -18.66 21.95 21.98
C THR A 6 -18.10 22.77 20.82
N LEU A 7 -18.98 23.25 19.93
CA LEU A 7 -18.61 24.18 18.85
C LEU A 7 -18.16 25.56 19.36
N MET A 8 -18.54 25.90 20.59
CA MET A 8 -18.38 27.23 21.18
C MET A 8 -18.19 27.12 22.69
N ALA A 9 -17.54 28.12 23.28
CA ALA A 9 -17.33 28.19 24.72
C ALA A 9 -18.68 28.34 25.44
N LEU A 10 -18.88 27.54 26.48
CA LEU A 10 -20.07 27.64 27.34
C LEU A 10 -19.74 28.46 28.59
N THR A 11 -20.61 29.41 28.91
CA THR A 11 -20.56 30.14 30.18
C THR A 11 -21.05 29.23 31.32
N PRO A 12 -20.49 29.34 32.54
CA PRO A 12 -20.99 28.59 33.70
C PRO A 12 -22.50 28.75 33.88
N GLY A 13 -23.20 27.64 34.11
CA GLY A 13 -24.67 27.62 34.27
C GLY A 13 -25.48 27.46 32.99
N THR A 14 -24.85 27.45 31.81
CA THR A 14 -25.55 27.20 30.54
C THR A 14 -25.96 25.72 30.44
N PRO A 15 -27.25 25.38 30.19
CA PRO A 15 -27.66 24.00 29.98
C PRO A 15 -27.03 23.43 28.71
N LEU A 16 -26.51 22.20 28.80
CA LEU A 16 -25.83 21.52 27.70
C LEU A 16 -26.84 20.76 26.83
N PHE A 17 -26.99 21.17 25.57
CA PHE A 17 -27.86 20.48 24.61
C PHE A 17 -27.06 19.59 23.67
N GLU A 18 -27.65 18.47 23.22
CA GLU A 18 -26.99 17.52 22.32
C GLU A 18 -26.62 18.14 20.96
N GLN A 19 -27.39 19.13 20.51
CA GLN A 19 -27.14 19.89 19.29
C GLN A 19 -25.89 20.79 19.38
N GLN A 20 -25.39 21.07 20.58
CA GLN A 20 -24.19 21.88 20.81
C GLN A 20 -22.92 21.02 20.90
N LEU A 21 -23.08 19.69 20.87
CA LEU A 21 -21.99 18.72 20.97
C LEU A 21 -21.61 18.19 19.59
N LEU A 22 -20.35 18.38 19.22
CA LEU A 22 -19.73 17.69 18.10
C LEU A 22 -19.29 16.28 18.51
N SER A 23 -19.71 15.31 17.72
CA SER A 23 -19.00 14.05 17.54
C SER A 23 -18.07 14.22 16.33
N GLY A 24 -16.77 14.00 16.52
CA GLY A 24 -15.85 13.82 15.41
C GLY A 24 -15.02 12.57 15.61
N LEU A 25 -14.73 11.83 14.53
CA LEU A 25 -13.88 10.64 14.54
C LEU A 25 -12.55 10.85 15.27
N ALA A 26 -12.02 12.07 15.24
CA ALA A 26 -10.82 12.46 15.96
C ALA A 26 -10.95 12.35 17.49
N LEU A 27 -12.15 12.54 18.05
CA LEU A 27 -12.44 12.39 19.49
C LEU A 27 -12.56 10.92 19.91
N GLN A 28 -12.60 9.98 18.97
CA GLN A 28 -12.58 8.53 19.23
C GLN A 28 -11.16 7.95 19.27
N LEU A 29 -10.15 8.77 18.97
CA LEU A 29 -8.74 8.40 19.00
C LEU A 29 -8.15 8.62 20.38
N GLU A 30 -7.29 7.70 20.79
CA GLU A 30 -6.43 7.92 21.95
C GLU A 30 -5.31 8.91 21.61
N PRO A 31 -4.75 9.64 22.61
CA PRO A 31 -3.56 10.44 22.41
C PRO A 31 -2.44 9.62 21.78
N GLY A 32 -1.86 10.14 20.69
CA GLY A 32 -0.83 9.42 19.92
C GLY A 32 -1.38 8.63 18.72
N GLN A 33 -2.69 8.44 18.58
CA GLN A 33 -3.28 7.79 17.40
C GLN A 33 -3.67 8.77 16.29
N ARG A 34 -3.74 8.26 15.05
CA ARG A 34 -4.25 8.94 13.86
C ARG A 34 -5.32 8.06 13.21
N ALA A 35 -6.38 8.69 12.71
CA ALA A 35 -7.37 8.03 11.89
C ALA A 35 -6.83 7.92 10.45
N LEU A 36 -6.35 6.74 10.05
CA LEU A 36 -5.79 6.52 8.72
C LEU A 36 -6.78 5.73 7.86
N ALA A 37 -7.12 6.29 6.70
CA ALA A 37 -7.93 5.62 5.70
C ALA A 37 -7.04 4.75 4.82
N ILE A 38 -7.43 3.49 4.63
CA ILE A 38 -6.76 2.53 3.76
C ILE A 38 -7.76 1.89 2.80
N ALA A 39 -7.33 1.67 1.57
CA ALA A 39 -8.06 0.94 0.56
C ALA A 39 -7.79 -0.57 0.69
N ILE A 40 -8.84 -1.36 0.91
CA ILE A 40 -8.73 -2.80 1.09
C ILE A 40 -9.71 -3.51 0.16
N ARG A 41 -9.26 -4.59 -0.46
CA ARG A 41 -10.16 -5.44 -1.24
C ARG A 41 -11.12 -6.16 -0.32
N GLU A 42 -12.35 -6.25 -0.78
CA GLU A 42 -13.46 -6.89 -0.10
C GLU A 42 -13.08 -8.27 0.51
N GLN A 43 -12.48 -9.17 -0.28
CA GLN A 43 -12.06 -10.51 0.14
C GLN A 43 -10.96 -10.52 1.23
N MET A 44 -10.21 -9.42 1.35
CA MET A 44 -9.09 -9.28 2.29
C MET A 44 -9.52 -8.66 3.63
N ALA A 45 -10.82 -8.42 3.84
CA ALA A 45 -11.37 -7.82 5.05
C ALA A 45 -12.34 -8.79 5.78
N ALA A 46 -11.80 -9.92 6.25
CA ALA A 46 -12.55 -10.98 6.95
C ALA A 46 -13.89 -11.38 6.27
N GLY A 47 -13.95 -11.33 4.93
CA GLY A 47 -15.14 -11.67 4.15
C GLY A 47 -16.42 -10.89 4.53
N HIS A 48 -16.34 -9.56 4.67
CA HIS A 48 -17.46 -8.63 5.00
C HIS A 48 -17.86 -8.54 6.46
N HIS A 49 -17.14 -9.20 7.35
CA HIS A 49 -17.52 -9.21 8.77
C HIS A 49 -16.95 -8.03 9.56
N VAL A 50 -16.00 -7.28 9.00
CA VAL A 50 -15.46 -6.07 9.64
C VAL A 50 -16.52 -4.98 9.77
N ARG A 51 -16.70 -4.46 10.98
CA ARG A 51 -17.63 -3.39 11.30
C ARG A 51 -16.92 -2.24 12.03
N PRO A 52 -17.45 -1.01 11.95
CA PRO A 52 -17.01 0.07 12.82
C PRO A 52 -17.16 -0.34 14.29
N GLY A 53 -16.08 -0.21 15.05
CA GLY A 53 -15.97 -0.60 16.46
C GLY A 53 -15.13 -1.85 16.71
N ASP A 54 -14.94 -2.69 15.68
CA ASP A 54 -14.16 -3.92 15.81
C ASP A 54 -12.66 -3.64 16.02
N PHE A 55 -11.96 -4.62 16.57
CA PHE A 55 -10.50 -4.66 16.57
C PHE A 55 -10.01 -5.60 15.47
N VAL A 56 -8.99 -5.17 14.75
CA VAL A 56 -8.38 -5.95 13.66
C VAL A 56 -6.86 -6.00 13.80
N ASP A 57 -6.28 -7.10 13.35
CA ASP A 57 -4.87 -7.19 13.03
C ASP A 57 -4.70 -6.92 11.53
N VAL A 58 -3.68 -6.12 11.18
CA VAL A 58 -3.35 -5.80 9.79
C VAL A 58 -2.13 -6.58 9.39
N TYR A 59 -2.29 -7.47 8.42
CA TYR A 59 -1.19 -8.20 7.80
C TYR A 59 -0.76 -7.52 6.51
N PHE A 60 0.54 -7.62 6.22
CA PHE A 60 1.15 -7.12 5.01
C PHE A 60 1.85 -8.25 4.28
N THR A 61 1.58 -8.37 2.98
CA THR A 61 2.17 -9.37 2.09
C THR A 61 2.93 -8.70 0.97
N LEU A 62 4.18 -9.13 0.78
CA LEU A 62 5.01 -8.89 -0.39
C LEU A 62 5.08 -10.19 -1.19
N ASP A 63 4.81 -10.12 -2.49
CA ASP A 63 4.81 -11.30 -3.37
C ASP A 63 6.19 -11.68 -3.91
N GLY A 64 7.23 -10.91 -3.57
CA GLY A 64 8.62 -11.11 -3.98
C GLY A 64 8.88 -10.88 -5.49
N LYS A 65 7.93 -10.27 -6.20
CA LYS A 65 8.03 -9.97 -7.63
C LYS A 65 8.36 -8.50 -7.91
N SER A 66 8.24 -7.62 -6.92
CA SER A 66 8.48 -6.19 -7.09
C SER A 66 9.97 -5.84 -7.04
N ASP A 67 10.41 -4.99 -7.96
CA ASP A 67 11.80 -4.48 -7.98
C ASP A 67 12.04 -3.43 -6.88
N GLN A 68 10.96 -2.78 -6.42
CA GLN A 68 10.98 -1.78 -5.34
C GLN A 68 11.27 -2.39 -3.96
N ALA A 69 11.08 -3.71 -3.81
CA ALA A 69 11.37 -4.46 -2.60
C ALA A 69 11.97 -5.82 -2.99
N PRO A 70 13.30 -5.90 -3.26
CA PRO A 70 13.96 -7.12 -3.71
C PRO A 70 14.14 -8.10 -2.54
N VAL A 71 13.04 -8.66 -2.07
CA VAL A 71 12.96 -9.64 -0.98
C VAL A 71 12.19 -10.86 -1.47
N ASP A 72 12.38 -12.00 -0.82
CA ASP A 72 11.52 -13.16 -1.10
C ASP A 72 10.07 -12.87 -0.69
N ALA A 73 9.14 -13.66 -1.24
CA ALA A 73 7.74 -13.55 -0.87
C ALA A 73 7.58 -13.74 0.64
N GLN A 74 6.89 -12.81 1.30
CA GLN A 74 6.73 -12.81 2.75
C GLN A 74 5.39 -12.20 3.16
N THR A 75 4.84 -12.71 4.26
CA THR A 75 3.67 -12.16 4.92
C THR A 75 3.99 -12.00 6.40
N ARG A 76 3.63 -10.85 6.98
CA ARG A 76 3.83 -10.60 8.41
C ARG A 76 2.76 -9.68 8.99
N LEU A 77 2.62 -9.73 10.31
CA LEU A 77 1.80 -8.78 11.05
C LEU A 77 2.45 -7.39 10.98
N LEU A 78 1.66 -6.39 10.56
CA LEU A 78 2.10 -5.00 10.45
C LEU A 78 1.59 -4.15 11.61
N LEU A 79 0.30 -4.30 11.94
CA LEU A 79 -0.35 -3.62 13.06
C LEU A 79 -1.13 -4.64 13.87
N ALA A 80 -0.90 -4.67 15.18
CA ALA A 80 -1.68 -5.46 16.10
C ALA A 80 -2.81 -4.61 16.69
N ARG A 81 -4.02 -5.19 16.80
CA ARG A 81 -5.14 -4.64 17.58
C ARG A 81 -5.51 -3.19 17.22
N SER A 82 -5.61 -2.89 15.93
CA SER A 82 -6.11 -1.59 15.48
C SER A 82 -7.63 -1.53 15.59
N ARG A 83 -8.18 -0.44 16.15
CA ARG A 83 -9.64 -0.24 16.18
C ARG A 83 -10.13 0.27 14.83
N VAL A 84 -11.23 -0.28 14.33
CA VAL A 84 -11.90 0.17 13.11
C VAL A 84 -12.85 1.31 13.47
N LEU A 85 -12.58 2.50 12.94
CA LEU A 85 -13.41 3.68 13.16
C LEU A 85 -14.51 3.82 12.11
N ALA A 86 -14.21 3.45 10.87
CA ALA A 86 -15.17 3.43 9.78
C ALA A 86 -14.85 2.31 8.80
N TYR A 87 -15.90 1.78 8.15
CA TYR A 87 -15.77 0.75 7.13
C TYR A 87 -16.88 0.92 6.10
N GLY A 88 -16.50 1.04 4.83
CA GLY A 88 -17.43 1.39 3.76
C GLY A 88 -18.14 2.71 4.04
N SER A 89 -19.48 2.70 4.09
CA SER A 89 -20.30 3.88 4.40
C SER A 89 -20.65 4.05 5.89
N GLY A 90 -20.27 3.08 6.75
CA GLY A 90 -20.56 3.09 8.18
C GLY A 90 -19.40 3.66 9.01
N SER A 91 -19.71 4.29 10.14
CA SER A 91 -18.73 4.82 11.10
C SER A 91 -19.18 4.56 12.53
N VAL A 92 -18.25 4.52 13.49
CA VAL A 92 -18.56 4.40 14.93
C VAL A 92 -19.44 5.55 15.44
N GLU A 93 -19.36 6.72 14.80
CA GLU A 93 -20.19 7.88 15.17
C GLU A 93 -21.60 7.80 14.60
N ARG A 94 -21.71 7.20 13.42
CA ARG A 94 -22.95 7.05 12.68
C ARG A 94 -23.12 5.57 12.37
N PRO A 95 -23.62 4.77 13.33
CA PRO A 95 -23.89 3.37 13.07
C PRO A 95 -24.83 3.24 11.88
N PRO A 96 -24.66 2.19 11.05
CA PRO A 96 -25.45 2.02 9.84
C PRO A 96 -26.94 1.99 10.19
N MET A 97 -27.73 2.80 9.48
CA MET A 97 -29.17 2.90 9.67
C MET A 97 -29.84 1.52 9.45
N SER A 98 -30.75 1.16 10.35
CA SER A 98 -31.56 -0.06 10.20
C SER A 98 -32.36 -0.03 8.89
N ALA A 99 -32.75 -1.20 8.38
CA ALA A 99 -33.55 -1.29 7.14
C ALA A 99 -34.83 -0.43 7.22
N VAL A 100 -35.48 -0.41 8.39
CA VAL A 100 -36.68 0.38 8.68
C VAL A 100 -36.41 1.90 8.60
N GLN A 101 -35.27 2.35 9.12
CA GLN A 101 -34.85 3.76 9.03
C GLN A 101 -34.47 4.15 7.59
N ARG A 102 -33.85 3.23 6.82
CA ARG A 102 -33.58 3.44 5.40
C ARG A 102 -34.86 3.60 4.58
N GLN A 103 -35.89 2.79 4.83
CA GLN A 103 -37.19 2.92 4.18
C GLN A 103 -37.85 4.27 4.51
N ALA A 104 -37.90 4.65 5.80
CA ALA A 104 -38.49 5.91 6.22
C ALA A 104 -37.76 7.15 5.67
N GLN A 105 -36.46 7.04 5.39
CA GLN A 105 -35.67 8.11 4.78
C GLN A 105 -35.81 8.14 3.26
N GLN A 106 -35.92 6.99 2.59
CA GLN A 106 -36.29 6.89 1.18
C GLN A 106 -37.69 7.45 0.92
N ASP A 107 -38.66 7.22 1.80
CA ASP A 107 -40.01 7.77 1.67
C ASP A 107 -40.04 9.30 1.82
N LYS A 108 -39.17 9.86 2.68
CA LYS A 108 -39.01 11.31 2.86
C LYS A 108 -38.25 11.99 1.71
N GLU A 109 -37.25 11.34 1.13
CA GLU A 109 -36.52 11.85 -0.05
C GLU A 109 -37.36 11.73 -1.34
N SER A 110 -38.24 10.72 -1.42
CA SER A 110 -39.15 10.52 -2.56
C SER A 110 -40.27 11.58 -2.63
N ALA A 111 -40.61 12.22 -1.52
CA ALA A 111 -41.58 13.32 -1.49
C ALA A 111 -41.01 14.66 -2.03
N GLY A 112 -39.69 14.78 -2.21
CA GLY A 112 -39.02 16.01 -2.63
C GLY A 112 -38.25 15.94 -3.96
N SER A 113 -38.21 14.81 -4.66
CA SER A 113 -37.36 14.68 -5.85
C SER A 113 -37.96 13.83 -6.99
N SER A 114 -39.02 14.35 -7.61
CA SER A 114 -39.47 13.87 -8.91
C SER A 114 -38.53 14.29 -10.07
N LEU A 115 -37.63 15.26 -9.87
CA LEU A 115 -36.74 15.80 -10.92
C LEU A 115 -35.33 15.17 -11.02
N ARG A 116 -34.84 14.41 -10.04
CA ARG A 116 -33.46 13.84 -10.08
C ARG A 116 -33.37 12.40 -10.60
N ARG A 117 -34.50 11.74 -10.89
CA ARG A 117 -34.52 10.36 -11.41
C ARG A 117 -33.99 10.21 -12.84
N ALA A 118 -33.88 11.30 -13.60
CA ALA A 118 -33.39 11.25 -14.97
C ALA A 118 -31.85 11.18 -15.11
N SER A 119 -31.08 11.31 -14.01
CA SER A 119 -29.61 11.39 -14.07
C SER A 119 -28.90 10.21 -13.39
N ALA A 120 -29.63 9.23 -12.86
CA ALA A 120 -29.05 8.11 -12.10
C ALA A 120 -28.96 6.79 -12.90
N ALA A 121 -29.39 6.78 -14.17
CA ALA A 121 -29.47 5.57 -14.99
C ALA A 121 -28.18 5.23 -15.77
N ASP A 122 -27.11 6.03 -15.65
CA ASP A 122 -25.90 5.91 -16.49
C ASP A 122 -24.59 5.70 -15.71
N GLN A 123 -24.66 5.00 -14.57
CA GLN A 123 -23.47 4.60 -13.79
C GLN A 123 -23.50 3.10 -13.43
N THR A 124 -23.78 2.25 -14.41
CA THR A 124 -23.67 0.78 -14.30
C THR A 124 -22.49 0.22 -15.12
N GLY A 125 -21.59 1.09 -15.58
CA GLY A 125 -20.57 0.78 -16.58
C GLY A 125 -19.12 0.64 -16.12
N GLN A 126 -18.81 0.57 -14.83
CA GLN A 126 -17.49 0.13 -14.36
C GLN A 126 -17.64 -0.26 -12.89
N ARG A 127 -17.83 -1.54 -12.58
CA ARG A 127 -17.73 -2.02 -11.21
C ARG A 127 -16.23 -2.06 -10.91
N PRO A 128 -15.66 -1.11 -10.14
CA PRO A 128 -14.30 -1.31 -9.67
C PRO A 128 -14.34 -2.62 -8.88
N GLU A 129 -13.35 -3.48 -9.03
CA GLU A 129 -13.03 -4.53 -8.05
C GLU A 129 -13.44 -4.01 -6.67
N ASN A 130 -14.33 -4.68 -5.92
CA ASN A 130 -14.99 -4.09 -4.75
C ASN A 130 -13.92 -3.67 -3.69
N VAL A 131 -13.39 -2.46 -3.81
CA VAL A 131 -12.42 -1.88 -2.88
C VAL A 131 -13.23 -1.13 -1.84
N GLN A 132 -13.14 -1.58 -0.60
CA GLN A 132 -13.74 -0.91 0.55
C GLN A 132 -12.70 -0.01 1.20
N SER A 133 -13.14 1.15 1.67
CA SER A 133 -12.32 2.01 2.51
C SER A 133 -12.53 1.64 3.96
N ALA A 134 -11.44 1.43 4.70
CA ALA A 134 -11.45 1.26 6.15
C ALA A 134 -10.67 2.41 6.79
N VAL A 135 -11.23 3.01 7.83
CA VAL A 135 -10.54 4.00 8.66
C VAL A 135 -10.13 3.35 9.96
N LEU A 136 -8.84 3.30 10.22
CA LEU A 136 -8.24 2.63 11.37
C LEU A 136 -7.67 3.65 12.36
N ALA A 137 -7.76 3.35 13.66
CA ALA A 137 -7.04 4.08 14.70
C ALA A 137 -5.61 3.52 14.81
N VAL A 138 -4.64 4.24 14.25
CA VAL A 138 -3.26 3.78 14.08
C VAL A 138 -2.33 4.59 14.99
N PRO A 139 -1.42 3.97 15.78
CA PRO A 139 -0.37 4.69 16.49
C PRO A 139 0.49 5.51 15.52
N LEU A 140 0.90 6.72 15.94
CA LEU A 140 1.71 7.62 15.09
C LEU A 140 2.92 6.92 14.47
N ASP A 141 3.66 6.17 15.28
CA ASP A 141 4.88 5.46 14.89
C ASP A 141 4.69 4.40 13.80
N ASP A 142 3.45 3.99 13.52
CA ASP A 142 3.13 2.98 12.52
C ASP A 142 2.34 3.52 11.31
N VAL A 143 2.06 4.83 11.27
CA VAL A 143 1.35 5.45 10.14
C VAL A 143 2.14 5.27 8.84
N GLU A 144 3.45 5.55 8.87
CA GLU A 144 4.31 5.44 7.70
C GLU A 144 4.43 3.99 7.23
N ARG A 145 4.48 3.04 8.18
CA ARG A 145 4.52 1.60 7.89
C ARG A 145 3.28 1.17 7.15
N LEU A 146 2.10 1.58 7.62
CA LEU A 146 0.83 1.24 6.98
C LEU A 146 0.68 1.89 5.61
N THR A 147 1.03 3.17 5.46
CA THR A 147 0.97 3.86 4.17
C THR A 147 1.93 3.27 3.14
N LEU A 148 3.15 2.90 3.53
CA LEU A 148 4.08 2.21 2.64
C LEU A 148 3.57 0.82 2.25
N ALA A 149 3.06 0.06 3.23
CA ALA A 149 2.50 -1.26 2.99
C ALA A 149 1.29 -1.23 2.05
N GLU A 150 0.41 -0.24 2.17
CA GLU A 150 -0.70 -0.01 1.25
C GLU A 150 -0.24 0.26 -0.19
N LYS A 151 0.83 1.06 -0.36
CA LYS A 151 1.34 1.43 -1.69
C LYS A 151 2.10 0.31 -2.39
N PHE A 152 2.84 -0.50 -1.64
CA PHE A 152 3.86 -1.40 -2.19
C PHE A 152 3.60 -2.90 -1.96
N GLY A 153 2.49 -3.26 -1.32
CA GLY A 153 2.07 -4.65 -1.25
C GLY A 153 0.60 -4.78 -0.91
N GLN A 154 0.23 -5.93 -0.36
CA GLN A 154 -1.17 -6.29 -0.12
C GLN A 154 -1.47 -6.29 1.37
N LEU A 155 -2.51 -5.55 1.75
CA LEU A 155 -3.05 -5.53 3.12
C LEU A 155 -4.17 -6.55 3.29
N THR A 156 -4.18 -7.22 4.43
CA THR A 156 -5.25 -8.12 4.89
C THR A 156 -5.67 -7.74 6.29
N LEU A 157 -6.97 -7.61 6.54
CA LEU A 157 -7.53 -7.45 7.88
C LEU A 157 -8.01 -8.80 8.42
N ALA A 158 -7.54 -9.14 9.61
CA ALA A 158 -8.06 -10.24 10.40
C ALA A 158 -8.84 -9.68 11.61
N LEU A 159 -10.07 -10.15 11.82
CA LEU A 159 -10.84 -9.80 13.01
C LEU A 159 -10.16 -10.34 14.26
N ARG A 160 -10.06 -9.50 15.28
CA ARG A 160 -9.42 -9.81 16.55
C ARG A 160 -10.43 -9.81 17.67
N ASN A 161 -10.31 -10.78 18.58
CA ASN A 161 -11.11 -10.78 19.79
C ASN A 161 -10.82 -9.51 20.62
N PRO A 162 -11.84 -8.72 21.01
CA PRO A 162 -11.64 -7.51 21.81
C PRO A 162 -10.97 -7.75 23.16
N ASP A 163 -11.05 -8.96 23.74
CA ASP A 163 -10.38 -9.30 25.00
C ASP A 163 -8.93 -9.77 24.82
N ASP A 164 -8.49 -10.03 23.59
CA ASP A 164 -7.10 -10.37 23.30
C ASP A 164 -6.25 -9.09 23.22
N LEU A 165 -5.53 -8.79 24.30
CA LEU A 165 -4.67 -7.60 24.44
C LEU A 165 -3.22 -7.83 24.00
N SER A 166 -2.86 -9.01 23.49
CA SER A 166 -1.48 -9.36 23.16
C SER A 166 -0.88 -8.52 22.01
N VAL A 167 0.19 -7.78 22.26
CA VAL A 167 0.87 -7.02 21.21
C VAL A 167 2.32 -7.48 21.10
N PRO A 168 2.90 -7.59 19.89
CA PRO A 168 4.31 -7.90 19.72
C PRO A 168 5.19 -6.90 20.48
N ASP A 169 6.22 -7.38 21.16
CA ASP A 169 7.22 -6.49 21.78
C ASP A 169 8.16 -5.95 20.71
N PRO A 170 8.14 -4.64 20.40
CA PRO A 170 8.99 -4.05 19.37
C PRO A 170 10.48 -4.19 19.68
N LYS A 171 10.87 -4.39 20.96
CA LYS A 171 12.29 -4.53 21.37
C LYS A 171 12.92 -5.85 20.93
N LEU A 172 12.10 -6.83 20.56
CA LEU A 172 12.58 -8.11 20.02
C LEU A 172 12.99 -8.01 18.55
N PHE A 173 12.74 -6.87 17.90
CA PHE A 173 12.99 -6.66 16.48
C PHE A 173 13.95 -5.48 16.27
N ALA A 174 14.70 -5.52 15.17
CA ALA A 174 15.55 -4.40 14.80
C ALA A 174 14.72 -3.14 14.53
N ALA A 175 15.17 -1.99 15.06
CA ALA A 175 14.55 -0.71 14.77
C ALA A 175 14.77 -0.35 13.28
N LEU A 176 13.69 0.01 12.59
CA LEU A 176 13.79 0.47 11.21
C LEU A 176 14.43 1.87 11.18
N PRO A 177 15.46 2.09 10.35
CA PRO A 177 16.08 3.40 10.22
C PRO A 177 15.12 4.41 9.58
N GLY A 178 15.21 5.67 10.03
CA GLY A 178 14.47 6.78 9.44
C GLY A 178 14.98 7.15 8.05
N ALA A 179 14.09 7.59 7.17
CA ALA A 179 14.47 8.03 5.83
C ALA A 179 15.33 9.31 5.86
N LEU A 180 15.00 10.22 6.77
CA LEU A 180 15.77 11.40 7.14
C LEU A 180 16.59 11.12 8.40
N GLN A 181 17.79 11.68 8.44
CA GLN A 181 18.70 11.53 9.57
C GLN A 181 18.76 12.84 10.37
N PRO A 182 18.79 12.78 11.71
CA PRO A 182 18.97 13.98 12.52
C PRO A 182 20.31 14.63 12.20
N VAL A 183 20.36 15.96 12.30
CA VAL A 183 21.59 16.71 12.11
C VAL A 183 22.63 16.25 13.15
N ALA A 184 23.86 16.04 12.69
CA ALA A 184 24.95 15.57 13.54
C ALA A 184 25.08 16.44 14.81
N GLY A 185 25.14 15.80 15.97
CA GLY A 185 25.27 16.47 17.27
C GLY A 185 23.97 17.01 17.87
N ARG A 186 22.83 16.95 17.16
CA ARG A 186 21.52 17.35 17.73
C ARG A 186 20.85 16.25 18.54
N LEU A 187 21.20 15.00 18.28
CA LEU A 187 20.71 13.84 19.02
C LEU A 187 21.90 13.15 19.70
N ARG A 188 21.72 12.65 20.92
CA ARG A 188 22.74 11.84 21.60
C ARG A 188 22.88 10.51 20.86
N LYS A 189 24.07 9.90 20.88
CA LYS A 189 24.37 8.67 20.12
C LYS A 189 23.52 7.47 20.55
N ASP A 190 23.07 7.48 21.79
CA ASP A 190 22.24 6.48 22.45
C ASP A 190 20.74 6.78 22.39
N GLN A 191 20.36 7.97 21.89
CA GLN A 191 18.98 8.40 21.82
C GLN A 191 18.40 8.13 20.42
N ALA A 192 17.24 7.47 20.37
CA ALA A 192 16.48 7.28 19.15
C ALA A 192 15.45 8.40 18.95
N LEU A 193 15.01 8.60 17.70
CA LEU A 193 13.84 9.45 17.43
C LEU A 193 12.58 8.74 17.91
N GLU A 194 11.66 9.48 18.52
CA GLU A 194 10.40 8.96 19.06
C GLU A 194 9.22 9.81 18.59
N GLY A 195 8.02 9.21 18.55
CA GLY A 195 6.77 9.91 18.29
C GLY A 195 6.81 10.78 17.03
N ALA A 196 6.55 12.08 17.21
CA ALA A 196 6.46 13.03 16.10
C ALA A 196 7.77 13.20 15.32
N ASP A 197 8.92 13.16 15.99
CA ASP A 197 10.22 13.31 15.32
C ASP A 197 10.55 12.08 14.48
N ARG A 198 10.17 10.89 14.97
CA ARG A 198 10.29 9.64 14.21
C ARG A 198 9.39 9.61 12.99
N ALA A 199 8.13 10.01 13.16
CA ALA A 199 7.17 10.14 12.07
C ALA A 199 7.67 11.13 11.00
N PHE A 200 8.22 12.27 11.44
CA PHE A 200 8.83 13.26 10.55
C PHE A 200 10.03 12.70 9.79
N ALA A 201 10.86 11.87 10.43
CA ALA A 201 11.98 11.22 9.77
C ALA A 201 11.56 10.23 8.68
N GLY A 202 10.33 9.70 8.74
CA GLY A 202 9.76 8.82 7.74
C GLY A 202 10.44 7.45 7.66
N LEU A 203 9.96 6.59 6.75
CA LEU A 203 10.51 5.27 6.49
C LEU A 203 10.76 5.06 4.99
N ARG A 204 11.70 4.16 4.66
CA ARG A 204 11.92 3.71 3.28
C ARG A 204 11.30 2.34 3.07
N MET A 205 10.82 2.10 1.86
CA MET A 205 10.21 0.81 1.51
C MET A 205 11.22 -0.34 1.62
N GLN A 206 12.48 -0.13 1.23
CA GLN A 206 13.52 -1.14 1.33
C GLN A 206 13.80 -1.57 2.77
N ASP A 207 13.83 -0.63 3.71
CA ASP A 207 14.04 -0.92 5.13
C ASP A 207 12.84 -1.67 5.71
N LEU A 208 11.62 -1.27 5.32
CA LEU A 208 10.40 -1.99 5.69
C LEU A 208 10.47 -3.42 5.16
N ALA A 209 10.74 -3.62 3.86
CA ALA A 209 10.79 -4.94 3.23
C ALA A 209 11.86 -5.88 3.82
N THR A 210 13.05 -5.35 4.07
CA THR A 210 14.19 -6.13 4.59
C THR A 210 14.18 -6.26 6.11
N GLY A 211 13.33 -5.51 6.82
CA GLY A 211 13.34 -5.47 8.28
C GLY A 211 14.63 -4.86 8.86
N ALA A 212 15.25 -3.94 8.11
CA ALA A 212 16.56 -3.36 8.39
C ALA A 212 17.72 -4.38 8.48
N ASP A 213 17.60 -5.55 7.84
CA ASP A 213 18.69 -6.53 7.70
C ASP A 213 19.04 -6.74 6.23
N ALA A 214 20.23 -6.30 5.83
CA ALA A 214 20.72 -6.42 4.45
C ALA A 214 20.81 -7.88 3.96
N ARG A 215 20.86 -8.86 4.88
CA ARG A 215 20.87 -10.30 4.54
C ARG A 215 19.54 -10.77 3.96
N ASN A 216 18.45 -10.03 4.20
CA ASN A 216 17.12 -10.34 3.69
C ASN A 216 16.90 -9.88 2.24
N ILE A 217 17.88 -9.19 1.64
CA ILE A 217 17.83 -8.83 0.22
C ILE A 217 17.99 -10.10 -0.62
N ARG A 218 17.01 -10.34 -1.49
CA ARG A 218 17.03 -11.43 -2.46
C ARG A 218 18.24 -11.26 -3.38
N LYS A 219 19.11 -12.27 -3.39
CA LYS A 219 20.25 -12.29 -4.31
C LYS A 219 19.72 -12.54 -5.73
N PRO A 220 20.13 -11.75 -6.73
CA PRO A 220 19.81 -12.07 -8.11
C PRO A 220 20.39 -13.45 -8.43
N ALA A 221 19.59 -14.30 -9.07
CA ALA A 221 20.10 -15.55 -9.61
C ALA A 221 21.26 -15.20 -10.55
N ALA A 222 22.44 -15.80 -10.32
CA ALA A 222 23.56 -15.64 -11.22
C ALA A 222 23.08 -15.97 -12.63
N GLN A 223 23.12 -15.00 -13.54
CA GLN A 223 22.86 -15.28 -14.94
C GLN A 223 23.85 -16.38 -15.34
N PRO A 224 23.40 -17.50 -15.93
CA PRO A 224 24.33 -18.47 -16.46
C PRO A 224 25.21 -17.69 -17.43
N MET A 225 26.50 -17.56 -17.11
CA MET A 225 27.45 -17.04 -18.08
C MET A 225 27.32 -17.98 -19.26
N THR A 226 26.69 -17.51 -20.33
CA THR A 226 26.79 -18.17 -21.63
C THR A 226 28.27 -18.20 -21.90
N ALA A 227 28.88 -19.38 -21.71
CA ALA A 227 30.22 -19.60 -22.17
C ALA A 227 30.22 -19.16 -23.63
N PHE A 228 30.91 -18.06 -23.93
CA PHE A 228 31.19 -17.70 -25.30
C PHE A 228 31.89 -18.92 -25.87
N ALA A 229 31.16 -19.69 -26.69
CA ALA A 229 31.79 -20.71 -27.51
C ALA A 229 32.93 -19.98 -28.24
N PRO A 230 34.16 -20.54 -28.24
CA PRO A 230 35.26 -19.91 -28.97
C PRO A 230 34.78 -19.67 -30.39
N ALA A 231 34.89 -18.41 -30.85
CA ALA A 231 34.44 -18.02 -32.16
C ALA A 231 35.06 -18.97 -33.20
N VAL A 232 34.25 -19.86 -33.77
CA VAL A 232 34.66 -20.64 -34.92
C VAL A 232 34.83 -19.63 -36.05
N ARG A 233 36.08 -19.32 -36.34
CA ARG A 233 36.48 -18.44 -37.44
C ARG A 233 35.85 -19.03 -38.71
N PRO A 234 34.98 -18.31 -39.44
CA PRO A 234 34.46 -18.83 -40.69
C PRO A 234 35.63 -19.10 -41.65
N PRO A 235 35.60 -20.20 -42.43
CA PRO A 235 36.63 -20.44 -43.43
C PRO A 235 36.65 -19.26 -44.42
N PRO A 236 37.84 -18.84 -44.89
CA PRO A 236 37.93 -17.74 -45.84
C PRO A 236 37.12 -18.09 -47.08
N GLN A 237 36.12 -17.25 -47.41
CA GLN A 237 35.43 -17.30 -48.69
C GLN A 237 36.48 -17.11 -49.79
N ARG A 238 36.75 -18.17 -50.56
CA ARG A 238 37.56 -18.06 -51.77
C ARG A 238 36.78 -17.20 -52.76
N ALA A 239 37.37 -16.09 -53.19
CA ALA A 239 36.90 -15.33 -54.33
C ALA A 239 36.76 -16.25 -55.56
N PRO A 240 35.75 -16.03 -56.43
CA PRO A 240 35.63 -16.78 -57.68
C PRO A 240 36.91 -16.58 -58.50
N ARG A 241 37.52 -17.68 -58.94
CA ARG A 241 38.67 -17.64 -59.83
C ARG A 241 38.16 -17.35 -61.22
N GLU A 242 38.19 -16.09 -61.64
CA GLU A 242 38.10 -15.75 -63.06
C GLU A 242 39.27 -16.45 -63.77
N ARG A 243 38.94 -17.37 -64.68
CA ARG A 243 39.94 -18.06 -65.49
C ARG A 243 39.94 -17.41 -66.86
N THR A 244 40.93 -16.54 -67.09
CA THR A 244 41.20 -16.06 -68.44
C THR A 244 41.84 -17.17 -69.25
N VAL A 245 41.22 -17.53 -70.38
CA VAL A 245 41.77 -18.50 -71.33
C VAL A 245 42.23 -17.73 -72.56
N GLU A 246 43.49 -17.89 -72.93
CA GLU A 246 44.05 -17.32 -74.17
C GLU A 246 43.72 -18.24 -75.34
N LEU A 247 42.78 -17.82 -76.19
CA LEU A 247 42.45 -18.55 -77.40
C LEU A 247 43.36 -18.07 -78.54
N HIS A 248 44.17 -18.99 -79.07
CA HIS A 248 45.08 -18.73 -80.17
C HIS A 248 44.42 -19.17 -81.48
N ASN A 249 43.96 -18.21 -82.28
CA ASN A 249 43.46 -18.47 -83.64
C ASN A 249 44.51 -17.96 -84.64
N GLY A 250 45.55 -18.75 -84.87
CA GLY A 250 46.65 -18.39 -85.77
C GLY A 250 47.48 -17.21 -85.25
N ALA A 251 47.68 -16.17 -86.06
CA ALA A 251 48.56 -15.05 -85.74
C ALA A 251 47.95 -13.95 -84.83
N ALA A 252 46.73 -14.15 -84.31
CA ALA A 252 46.07 -13.22 -83.40
C ALA A 252 45.64 -13.90 -82.10
N VAL A 253 45.92 -13.25 -80.96
CA VAL A 253 45.58 -13.69 -79.60
C VAL A 253 44.47 -12.79 -79.06
N GLN A 254 43.40 -13.40 -78.53
CA GLN A 254 42.29 -12.65 -77.92
C GLN A 254 41.98 -13.22 -76.53
N MET A 255 41.89 -12.33 -75.54
CA MET A 255 41.61 -12.68 -74.15
C MET A 255 40.11 -12.53 -73.86
N VAL A 256 39.49 -13.56 -73.30
CA VAL A 256 38.08 -13.54 -72.87
C VAL A 256 38.00 -13.95 -71.40
N ASN A 257 37.30 -13.15 -70.60
CA ASN A 257 37.08 -13.39 -69.17
C ASN A 257 35.70 -13.99 -68.94
N TYR A 258 35.63 -15.01 -68.07
CA TYR A 258 34.40 -15.65 -67.59
C TYR A 258 34.44 -15.79 -66.07
#